data_AF-M0AWH4-F1
#
_entry.id   AF-M0AWH4-F1
#
_cell.length_a   1.000
_cell.length_b   1.000
_cell.length_c   1.000
_cell.angle_alpha   90.00
_cell.angle_beta   90.00
_cell.angle_gamma   90.00
#
_symmetry.space_group_name_H-M   'P 1'
#
loop_
_entity.id
_entity.type
_entity.pdbx_description
1 polymer ?
#
loop_
_entity_poly.entity_id
_entity_poly.type
_entity_poly.pdbx_seq_one_letter_code
_entity_poly.pdbx_strand_id
1 'polypeptide(L)' 'MTATGNRELVTISCPHCEQETVVSVPDAGVELEARRYVALYGDYTTVVCPADHKFWVYFC' A
#
# COMPACT_ATOMS: atom_id res chain seq x y z
N MET A 1 20.72 13.45 12.87
CA MET A 1 20.27 12.70 11.69
C MET A 1 19.27 11.66 12.17
N THR A 2 18.01 12.03 12.25
CA THR A 2 16.92 11.13 12.65
C THR A 2 15.88 11.23 11.54
N ALA A 3 15.96 10.31 10.57
CA ALA A 3 14.85 10.08 9.66
C ALA A 3 13.77 9.35 10.47
N THR A 4 13.01 10.12 11.26
CA THR A 4 11.70 9.66 11.74
C THR A 4 10.81 9.67 10.50
N GLY A 5 10.88 8.61 9.69
CA GLY A 5 9.94 8.40 8.60
C GLY A 5 8.55 8.37 9.22
N ASN A 6 7.74 9.36 8.92
CA ASN A 6 6.44 9.56 9.55
C ASN A 6 5.45 8.57 8.93
N ARG A 7 5.55 7.30 9.35
CA ARG A 7 4.74 6.22 8.81
C ARG A 7 3.29 6.40 9.19
N GLU A 8 2.43 6.65 8.20
CA GLU A 8 1.00 6.77 8.40
C GLU A 8 0.31 5.42 8.19
N LEU A 9 -0.74 5.16 8.97
CA LEU A 9 -1.61 4.00 8.79
C LEU A 9 -2.78 4.42 7.91
N VAL A 10 -2.88 3.81 6.73
CA VAL A 10 -3.96 4.09 5.78
C VAL A 10 -4.74 2.81 5.53
N THR A 11 -6.06 2.94 5.43
CA THR A 11 -6.95 1.84 5.06
C THR A 11 -7.07 1.79 3.54
N ILE A 12 -6.77 0.64 2.95
CA ILE A 12 -6.89 0.40 1.51
C ILE A 12 -7.73 -0.85 1.24
N SER A 13 -8.59 -0.79 0.22
CA SER A 13 -9.40 -1.92 -0.20
C SER A 13 -8.60 -2.87 -1.08
N CYS A 14 -8.67 -4.17 -0.78
CA CYS A 14 -8.05 -5.21 -1.58
C CYS A 14 -8.70 -5.25 -2.99
N PRO A 15 -7.94 -5.15 -4.09
CA PRO A 15 -8.51 -5.15 -5.42
C PRO A 15 -9.02 -6.54 -5.88
N HIS A 16 -8.86 -7.59 -5.06
CA HIS A 16 -9.36 -8.94 -5.34
C HIS A 16 -10.71 -9.23 -4.69
N CYS A 17 -10.93 -8.76 -3.47
CA CYS A 17 -12.08 -9.15 -2.64
C CYS A 17 -12.70 -7.98 -1.88
N GLU A 18 -12.24 -6.74 -2.16
CA GLU A 18 -12.76 -5.48 -1.62
C GLU A 18 -12.64 -5.31 -0.09
N GLN A 19 -12.03 -6.29 0.60
CA GLN A 19 -11.75 -6.19 2.02
C GLN A 19 -10.76 -5.09 2.34
N GLU A 20 -11.09 -4.32 3.37
CA GLU A 20 -10.23 -3.27 3.90
C GLU A 20 -9.01 -3.85 4.61
N THR A 21 -7.84 -3.30 4.32
CA THR A 21 -6.56 -3.68 4.93
C THR A 21 -5.84 -2.42 5.36
N VAL A 22 -5.31 -2.42 6.59
CA VAL A 22 -4.52 -1.31 7.11
C VAL A 22 -3.06 -1.52 6.72
N VAL A 23 -2.46 -0.50 6.09
CA VAL A 23 -1.08 -0.53 5.62
C VAL A 23 -0.31 0.67 6.15
N SER A 24 0.96 0.45 6.51
CA SER A 24 1.87 1.53 6.88
C SER A 24 2.54 2.09 5.63
N VAL A 25 2.31 3.36 5.33
CA VAL A 25 2.89 4.06 4.18
C VAL A 25 3.92 5.09 4.66
N PRO A 26 4.97 5.41 3.87
CA PRO A 26 6.07 6.26 4.33
C PRO A 26 5.68 7.72 4.57
N ASP A 27 4.66 8.23 3.87
CA ASP A 27 4.24 9.63 3.90
C ASP A 27 2.71 9.74 3.91
N ALA A 28 2.21 10.64 4.76
CA ALA A 28 0.80 11.01 4.84
C ALA A 28 0.42 11.90 3.65
N GLY A 29 -0.59 11.51 2.88
CA GLY A 29 -1.12 12.32 1.76
C GLY A 29 -0.50 12.08 0.39
N VAL A 30 0.29 11.02 0.21
CA VAL A 30 0.66 10.52 -1.13
C VAL A 30 -0.52 9.83 -1.79
N GLU A 31 -0.65 9.92 -3.11
CA GLU A 31 -1.71 9.20 -3.82
C GLU A 31 -1.38 7.70 -3.82
N LEU A 32 -2.32 6.91 -3.30
CA LEU A 32 -2.18 5.45 -3.20
C LEU A 32 -2.95 4.78 -4.32
N GLU A 33 -2.26 3.93 -5.08
CA GLU A 33 -2.89 3.12 -6.12
C GLU A 33 -2.70 1.63 -5.84
N ALA A 34 -3.78 0.93 -5.46
CA ALA A 34 -3.79 -0.52 -5.30
C ALA A 34 -3.93 -1.23 -6.66
N ARG A 35 -3.01 -2.15 -6.94
CA ARG A 35 -3.00 -2.98 -8.14
C ARG A 35 -2.85 -4.47 -7.82
N ARG A 36 -3.52 -5.29 -8.63
CA ARG A 36 -3.44 -6.76 -8.60
C ARG A 36 -2.16 -7.33 -9.21
N TYR A 37 -1.36 -6.50 -9.86
CA TYR A 37 -0.15 -6.90 -10.58
C TYR A 37 0.96 -5.88 -10.35
N VAL A 38 2.20 -6.37 -10.34
CA VAL A 38 3.38 -5.51 -10.25
C VAL A 38 3.65 -4.82 -11.60
N ALA A 39 3.76 -3.50 -11.58
CA ALA A 39 4.27 -2.68 -12.67
C ALA A 39 5.80 -2.78 -12.78
N LEU A 40 6.33 -2.49 -13.98
CA LEU A 40 7.77 -2.51 -14.26
C LEU A 40 8.56 -1.38 -13.56
N TYR A 41 7.88 -0.28 -13.22
CA TYR A 41 8.47 0.92 -12.62
C TYR A 41 7.54 1.50 -11.56
N GLY A 42 8.07 2.38 -10.71
CA GLY A 42 7.36 3.05 -9.62
C GLY A 42 7.65 2.42 -8.27
N ASP A 43 7.65 3.27 -7.23
CA ASP A 43 7.82 2.84 -5.86
C ASP A 43 6.52 2.22 -5.35
N TYR A 44 6.63 1.04 -4.76
CA TYR A 44 5.48 0.32 -4.22
C TYR A 44 5.83 -0.42 -2.95
N THR A 45 4.80 -0.71 -2.18
CA THR A 45 4.86 -1.72 -1.13
C THR A 45 4.01 -2.92 -1.53
N THR A 46 4.34 -4.06 -0.95
CA THR A 46 3.56 -5.30 -1.11
C THR A 46 2.69 -5.48 0.11
N VAL A 47 1.42 -5.81 -0.12
CA VAL A 47 0.41 -5.98 0.93
C VAL A 47 -0.27 -7.33 0.76
N VAL A 48 -0.59 -7.95 1.89
CA VAL A 48 -1.40 -9.18 1.94
C VAL A 48 -2.66 -8.85 2.73
N CYS A 49 -3.83 -9.05 2.13
CA CYS A 49 -5.11 -8.84 2.82
C CYS A 49 -5.43 -10.01 3.77
N PRO A 50 -6.42 -9.89 4.68
CA PRO A 50 -6.83 -10.97 5.58
C PRO A 50 -7.28 -12.27 4.89
N ALA A 51 -7.71 -12.20 3.63
CA ALA A 51 -8.02 -13.37 2.80
C ALA A 51 -6.81 -13.90 1.99
N ASP A 52 -5.59 -13.55 2.40
CA ASP A 52 -4.33 -14.04 1.83
C ASP A 52 -4.08 -13.63 0.36
N HIS A 53 -4.79 -12.61 -0.15
CA HIS A 53 -4.50 -12.06 -1.47
C HIS A 53 -3.33 -11.09 -1.39
N LYS A 54 -2.29 -11.36 -2.19
CA LYS A 54 -1.16 -10.45 -2.39
C LYS A 54 -1.51 -9.39 -3.43
N PHE A 55 -1.28 -8.12 -3.10
CA PHE A 55 -1.43 -6.99 -4.02
C PHE A 55 -0.34 -5.94 -3.79
N TRP A 56 -0.24 -5.00 -4.71
CA TRP A 56 0.79 -3.95 -4.72
C TRP A 56 0.13 -2.60 -4.54
N VAL A 57 0.72 -1.76 -3.68
CA VAL A 57 0.26 -0.40 -3.46
C VAL A 57 1.37 0.53 -3.89
N TYR A 58 1.10 1.30 -4.94
CA TYR A 58 2.01 2.28 -5.50
C TYR A 58 1.82 3.63 -4.80
N PHE A 59 2.92 4.39 -4.72
CA PHE A 59 2.96 5.73 -4.15
C PHE A 59 3.41 6.70 -5.25
N CYS A 60 2.63 7.75 -5.50
CA CYS A 60 2.95 8.84 -6.44
C CYS A 60 3.00 10.19 -5.72
#